data_AF-A0A9W8CMY2-F1
#
_entry.id   AF-A0A9W8CMY2-F1
#
_cell.length_a   1.000
_cell.length_b   1.000
_cell.length_c   1.000
_cell.angle_alpha   90.00
_cell.angle_beta   90.00
_cell.angle_gamma   90.00
#
_symmetry.space_group_name_H-M   'P 1'
#
loop_
_entity.id
_entity.type
_entity.pdbx_description
1 polymer ?
#
loop_
_entity_poly.entity_id
_entity_poly.type
_entity_poly.pdbx_seq_one_letter_code
_entity_poly.pdbx_strand_id
1 'polypeptide(L)'
;MCGFCCFSMRFVVFIDLFGMLTMPCTLFYLAYLAYLAISKIADIGYISLILIGAIYGLQAVIFVLKRQWQHIGWMVIYMLAYPLWSFFIPIYAFWHMDDFLWGNTRIVVGDDGKRQIFVKDEERFDPDEIQMRTWAEYEGEIFKRQQQIKEMEAVAQAIDEFGNASVRPVSRMAL
;
A
#
# COMPACT_ATOMS: atom_id res chain seq x y z
N MET A 1 -3.03 17.31 -11.63
CA MET A 1 -4.23 16.71 -12.21
C MET A 1 -5.40 17.64 -11.93
N CYS A 2 -5.87 18.35 -12.95
CA CYS A 2 -6.90 19.38 -12.84
C CYS A 2 -8.30 18.76 -12.75
N GLY A 3 -9.19 19.33 -11.93
CA GLY A 3 -10.58 18.90 -11.85
C GLY A 3 -11.39 19.69 -10.82
N PHE A 4 -11.82 20.90 -11.20
CA PHE A 4 -12.84 21.73 -10.53
C PHE A 4 -12.52 22.23 -9.09
N CYS A 5 -12.87 23.48 -8.80
CA CYS A 5 -12.40 24.32 -7.68
C CYS A 5 -12.54 23.79 -6.23
N CYS A 6 -13.03 22.57 -5.98
CA CYS A 6 -13.21 22.01 -4.64
C CYS A 6 -12.73 20.56 -4.45
N PHE A 7 -12.22 19.87 -5.49
CA PHE A 7 -11.73 18.49 -5.35
C PHE A 7 -10.19 18.45 -5.20
N SER A 8 -9.67 19.23 -4.25
CA SER A 8 -8.27 19.05 -3.84
C SER A 8 -8.14 17.75 -3.06
N MET A 9 -7.05 17.01 -3.26
CA MET A 9 -6.71 15.82 -2.48
C MET A 9 -6.88 16.05 -0.96
N ARG A 10 -6.62 17.28 -0.49
CA ARG A 10 -6.79 17.66 0.92
C ARG A 10 -8.27 17.71 1.34
N PHE A 11 -9.18 18.17 0.49
CA PHE A 11 -10.63 18.24 0.78
C PHE A 11 -11.25 16.84 0.87
N VAL A 12 -10.83 15.93 -0.02
CA VAL A 12 -11.25 14.52 0.04
C VAL A 12 -10.79 13.87 1.34
N VAL A 13 -9.56 14.15 1.79
CA VAL A 13 -9.05 13.69 3.09
C VAL A 13 -9.84 14.26 4.26
N PHE A 14 -10.27 15.54 4.21
CA PHE A 14 -11.15 16.10 5.24
C PHE A 14 -12.52 15.41 5.27
N ILE A 15 -13.14 15.15 4.11
CA ILE A 15 -14.41 14.40 4.04
C ILE A 15 -14.24 12.98 4.58
N ASP A 16 -13.12 12.32 4.28
CA ASP A 16 -12.81 10.98 4.79
C ASP A 16 -12.68 10.95 6.32
N LEU A 17 -12.02 11.98 6.90
CA LEU A 17 -11.94 12.15 8.34
C LEU A 17 -13.34 12.34 8.99
N PHE A 18 -14.21 13.14 8.36
CA PHE A 18 -15.60 13.29 8.81
C PHE A 18 -16.39 11.97 8.67
N GLY A 19 -16.16 11.21 7.61
CA GLY A 19 -16.75 9.89 7.41
C GLY A 19 -16.36 8.91 8.52
N MET A 20 -15.09 8.87 8.89
CA MET A 20 -14.60 8.05 9.99
C MET A 20 -15.10 8.52 11.36
N LEU A 21 -15.33 9.81 11.57
CA LEU A 21 -15.93 10.34 12.81
C LEU A 21 -17.43 10.03 12.92
N THR A 22 -18.13 9.98 11.79
CA THR A 22 -19.58 9.76 11.77
C THR A 22 -19.94 8.30 12.13
N MET A 23 -19.07 7.34 11.82
CA MET A 23 -19.23 5.91 12.12
C MET A 23 -19.38 5.59 13.63
N PRO A 24 -18.50 6.05 14.55
CA PRO A 24 -18.67 5.83 15.98
C PRO A 24 -19.85 6.64 16.54
N CYS A 25 -20.08 7.86 16.05
CA CYS A 25 -21.22 8.69 16.48
C CYS A 25 -22.58 8.04 16.18
N THR A 26 -22.74 7.45 14.99
CA THR A 26 -23.99 6.78 14.62
C THR A 26 -24.24 5.52 15.44
N LEU A 27 -23.18 4.77 15.81
CA LEU A 27 -23.29 3.63 16.74
C LEU A 27 -23.86 4.06 18.10
N PHE A 28 -23.31 5.12 18.71
CA PHE A 28 -23.79 5.63 20.00
C PHE A 28 -25.22 6.14 19.93
N TYR A 29 -25.55 6.87 18.86
CA TYR A 29 -26.92 7.37 18.64
C TYR A 29 -27.92 6.21 18.50
N LEU A 30 -27.56 5.15 17.76
CA LEU A 30 -28.40 3.97 17.61
C LEU A 30 -28.59 3.23 18.94
N ALA A 31 -27.52 3.07 19.73
CA ALA A 31 -27.60 2.47 21.07
C ALA A 31 -28.47 3.29 22.03
N TYR A 32 -28.36 4.62 21.98
CA TYR A 32 -29.19 5.53 22.78
C TYR A 32 -30.67 5.45 22.39
N LEU A 33 -30.98 5.45 21.09
CA LEU A 33 -32.35 5.25 20.62
C LEU A 33 -32.92 3.89 21.02
N ALA A 34 -32.12 2.83 20.97
CA ALA A 34 -32.53 1.50 21.43
C ALA A 34 -32.81 1.49 22.94
N TYR A 35 -31.96 2.13 23.75
CA TYR A 35 -32.16 2.24 25.20
C TYR A 35 -33.45 3.00 25.54
N LEU A 36 -33.72 4.12 24.88
CA LEU A 36 -34.97 4.87 25.06
C LEU A 36 -36.19 4.06 24.62
N ALA A 37 -36.07 3.31 23.52
CA ALA A 37 -37.14 2.46 23.00
C ALA A 37 -37.55 1.35 23.99
N ILE A 38 -36.57 0.75 24.66
CA ILE A 38 -36.80 -0.29 25.67
C ILE A 38 -37.35 0.32 26.96
N SER A 39 -36.77 1.42 27.42
CA SER A 39 -37.11 2.03 28.71
C SER A 39 -38.43 2.79 28.70
N LYS A 40 -38.98 3.11 27.52
CA LYS A 40 -40.24 3.85 27.32
C LYS A 40 -40.33 5.17 28.10
N ILE A 41 -39.18 5.81 28.33
CA ILE A 41 -39.07 7.04 29.14
C ILE A 41 -39.53 8.27 28.34
N ALA A 42 -39.46 8.23 27.01
CA ALA A 42 -39.80 9.34 26.12
C ALA A 42 -40.43 8.84 24.82
N ASP A 43 -41.15 9.72 24.12
CA ASP A 43 -41.61 9.46 22.75
C ASP A 43 -40.40 9.33 21.82
N ILE A 44 -40.15 8.10 21.40
CA ILE A 44 -39.03 7.76 20.53
C ILE A 44 -39.36 8.23 19.11
N GLY A 45 -38.35 8.64 18.34
CA GLY A 45 -38.48 8.86 16.90
C GLY A 45 -38.80 7.55 16.16
N TYR A 46 -40.06 7.09 16.24
CA TYR A 46 -40.52 5.82 15.68
C TYR A 46 -40.26 5.72 14.17
N ILE A 47 -40.28 6.84 13.45
CA ILE A 47 -39.95 6.91 12.02
C ILE A 47 -38.54 6.36 11.77
N SER A 48 -37.55 6.71 12.58
CA SER A 48 -36.16 6.23 12.42
C SER A 48 -36.04 4.74 12.68
N LEU A 49 -36.73 4.22 13.70
CA LEU A 49 -36.72 2.79 14.02
C LEU A 49 -37.43 1.95 12.93
N ILE A 50 -38.58 2.44 12.45
CA ILE A 50 -39.33 1.78 11.37
C ILE A 50 -38.50 1.77 10.08
N LEU A 51 -37.84 2.87 9.74
CA LEU A 51 -36.99 2.97 8.55
C LEU A 51 -35.81 1.99 8.61
N ILE A 52 -35.10 1.93 9.73
CA ILE A 52 -33.98 1.00 9.95
C ILE A 52 -34.50 -0.45 9.89
N GLY A 53 -35.61 -0.75 10.56
CA GLY A 53 -36.25 -2.06 10.52
C GLY A 53 -36.68 -2.47 9.12
N ALA A 54 -37.21 -1.55 8.31
CA ALA A 54 -37.62 -1.83 6.94
C ALA A 54 -36.42 -2.14 6.03
N ILE A 55 -35.34 -1.36 6.12
CA ILE A 55 -34.15 -1.55 5.26
C ILE A 55 -33.44 -2.87 5.60
N TYR A 56 -33.13 -3.10 6.88
CA TYR A 56 -32.42 -4.32 7.30
C TYR A 56 -33.32 -5.55 7.29
N GLY A 57 -34.61 -5.40 7.60
CA GLY A 57 -35.60 -6.47 7.52
C GLY A 57 -35.78 -6.95 6.08
N LEU A 58 -35.85 -6.04 5.11
CA LEU A 58 -35.91 -6.39 3.69
C LEU A 58 -34.65 -7.15 3.25
N GLN A 59 -33.46 -6.71 3.68
CA GLN A 59 -32.21 -7.42 3.41
C GLN A 59 -32.23 -8.85 3.95
N ALA A 60 -32.68 -9.05 5.20
CA ALA A 60 -32.79 -10.37 5.81
C ALA A 60 -33.78 -11.28 5.06
N VAL A 61 -34.95 -10.76 4.66
CA VAL A 61 -35.96 -11.51 3.91
C VAL A 61 -35.41 -11.99 2.56
N ILE A 62 -34.70 -11.14 1.82
CA ILE A 62 -34.10 -11.50 0.52
C ILE A 62 -33.09 -12.65 0.68
N PHE A 63 -32.25 -12.62 1.72
CA PHE A 63 -31.28 -13.68 1.96
C PHE A 63 -31.93 -15.01 2.34
N VAL A 64 -33.02 -14.98 3.12
CA VAL A 64 -33.79 -16.18 3.47
C VAL A 64 -34.44 -16.79 2.22
N LEU A 65 -35.03 -15.97 1.34
CA LEU A 65 -35.66 -16.44 0.09
C LEU A 65 -34.66 -17.10 -0.86
N LYS A 66 -33.41 -16.60 -0.94
CA LYS A 66 -32.35 -17.23 -1.74
C LYS A 66 -31.75 -18.49 -1.10
N ARG A 67 -32.14 -18.85 0.13
CA ARG A 67 -31.77 -20.09 0.82
C ARG A 67 -30.25 -20.33 0.92
N GLN A 68 -29.48 -19.25 0.93
CA GLN A 68 -28.02 -19.26 1.06
C GLN A 68 -27.62 -19.08 2.53
N TRP A 69 -27.76 -20.15 3.32
CA TRP A 69 -27.53 -20.14 4.77
C TRP A 69 -26.12 -19.69 5.19
N GLN A 70 -25.13 -19.85 4.31
CA GLN A 70 -23.79 -19.29 4.49
C GLN A 70 -23.84 -17.78 4.73
N HIS A 71 -24.66 -17.02 3.99
CA HIS A 71 -24.74 -15.57 4.15
C HIS A 71 -25.41 -15.14 5.45
N ILE A 72 -26.36 -15.94 5.97
CA ILE A 72 -26.95 -15.71 7.30
C ILE A 72 -25.88 -15.86 8.40
N GLY A 73 -25.02 -16.88 8.30
CA GLY A 73 -23.93 -17.09 9.25
C GLY A 73 -22.92 -15.93 9.24
N TRP A 74 -22.56 -15.45 8.04
CA TRP A 74 -21.71 -14.27 7.90
C TRP A 74 -22.38 -13.00 8.44
N MET A 75 -23.68 -12.81 8.26
CA MET A 75 -24.45 -11.68 8.82
C MET A 75 -24.30 -11.57 10.35
N VAL A 76 -24.34 -12.70 11.07
CA VAL A 76 -24.16 -12.72 12.53
C VAL A 76 -22.74 -12.31 12.92
N ILE A 77 -21.73 -12.86 12.23
CA ILE A 77 -20.32 -12.48 12.45
C ILE A 77 -20.13 -10.99 12.18
N TYR A 78 -20.72 -10.46 11.10
CA TYR A 78 -20.69 -9.03 10.77
C TYR A 78 -21.33 -8.18 11.86
N MET A 79 -22.45 -8.60 12.44
CA MET A 79 -23.12 -7.86 13.51
C MET A 79 -22.26 -7.78 14.78
N LEU A 80 -21.51 -8.83 15.10
CA LEU A 80 -20.55 -8.83 16.21
C LEU A 80 -19.29 -8.01 15.90
N ALA A 81 -18.81 -8.05 14.65
CA ALA A 81 -17.64 -7.29 14.22
C ALA A 81 -17.95 -5.79 14.02
N TYR A 82 -19.20 -5.42 13.78
CA TYR A 82 -19.63 -4.05 13.54
C TYR A 82 -19.19 -3.05 14.63
N PRO A 83 -19.45 -3.25 15.93
CA PRO A 83 -18.99 -2.33 16.97
C PRO A 83 -17.46 -2.21 17.03
N LEU A 84 -16.73 -3.28 16.70
CA LEU A 84 -15.27 -3.24 16.63
C LEU A 84 -14.80 -2.40 15.43
N TRP A 85 -15.47 -2.56 14.28
CA TRP A 85 -15.11 -1.84 13.05
C TRP A 85 -15.53 -0.36 13.10
N SER A 86 -16.66 -0.04 13.72
CA SER A 86 -17.21 1.32 13.76
C SER A 86 -16.63 2.18 14.90
N PHE A 87 -16.07 1.57 15.94
CA PHE A 87 -15.55 2.29 17.12
C PHE A 87 -14.05 2.09 17.35
N PHE A 88 -13.58 0.83 17.42
CA PHE A 88 -12.19 0.56 17.76
C PHE A 88 -11.21 0.97 16.67
N ILE A 89 -11.48 0.63 15.41
CA ILE A 89 -10.57 0.94 14.30
C ILE A 89 -10.42 2.46 14.10
N PRO A 90 -11.50 3.27 14.05
CA PRO A 90 -11.37 4.71 13.89
C PRO A 90 -10.62 5.38 15.04
N ILE A 91 -10.86 4.95 16.29
CA ILE A 91 -10.16 5.49 17.46
C ILE A 91 -8.68 5.10 17.46
N TYR A 92 -8.38 3.85 17.11
CA TYR A 92 -7.01 3.38 17.00
C TYR A 92 -6.24 4.16 15.92
N ALA A 93 -6.85 4.31 14.74
CA ALA A 93 -6.29 5.08 13.64
C ALA A 93 -6.11 6.56 14.02
N PHE A 94 -7.03 7.15 14.77
CA PHE A 94 -6.90 8.52 15.27
C PHE A 94 -5.75 8.66 16.28
N TRP A 95 -5.60 7.70 17.19
CA TRP A 95 -4.53 7.72 18.21
C TRP A 95 -3.13 7.48 17.61
N HIS A 96 -3.04 6.70 16.53
CA HIS A 96 -1.79 6.38 15.82
C HIS A 96 -1.66 7.18 14.51
N MET A 97 -2.45 8.24 14.32
CA MET A 97 -2.46 9.05 13.09
C MET A 97 -1.12 9.78 12.87
N ASP A 98 -0.34 9.92 13.94
CA ASP A 98 0.95 10.64 13.99
C ASP A 98 2.15 9.72 14.27
N ASP A 99 1.97 8.40 14.24
CA ASP A 99 3.08 7.47 14.41
C ASP A 99 3.95 7.45 13.15
N PHE A 100 4.91 8.38 13.10
CA PHE A 100 5.89 8.56 12.04
C PHE A 100 6.97 7.46 11.97
N LEU A 101 6.60 6.19 12.13
CA LEU A 101 7.49 5.07 11.80
C LEU A 101 7.85 5.03 10.30
N TRP A 102 7.15 5.79 9.46
CA TRP A 102 7.49 5.99 8.06
C TRP A 102 8.69 6.93 7.83
N GLY A 103 9.07 7.76 8.81
CA GLY A 103 10.32 8.53 8.82
C GLY A 103 11.54 7.75 9.33
N ASN A 104 11.31 6.58 9.92
CA ASN A 104 12.36 5.67 10.37
C ASN A 104 12.87 4.74 9.25
N THR A 105 12.54 4.97 7.99
CA THR A 105 13.12 4.21 6.86
C THR A 105 14.60 4.50 6.60
N ARG A 106 15.28 5.28 7.46
CA ARG A 106 16.74 5.38 7.52
C ARG A 106 17.39 4.64 8.71
N ILE A 107 16.69 3.71 9.36
CA ILE A 107 17.37 2.64 10.10
C ILE A 107 17.57 1.46 9.17
N VAL A 108 18.74 1.44 8.53
CA VAL A 108 19.25 0.31 7.76
C VAL A 108 19.55 -0.81 8.76
N VAL A 109 18.81 -1.91 8.67
CA VAL A 109 18.96 -3.06 9.53
C VAL A 109 20.33 -3.69 9.24
N GLY A 110 21.26 -3.57 10.19
CA GLY A 110 22.46 -4.40 10.21
C GLY A 110 22.13 -5.83 10.65
N ASP A 111 22.87 -6.79 10.12
CA ASP A 111 22.61 -8.24 10.09
C ASP A 111 22.51 -8.98 11.46
N ASP A 112 22.52 -8.28 12.60
CA ASP A 112 22.61 -8.91 13.94
C ASP A 112 21.43 -8.61 14.88
N GLY A 113 20.26 -8.22 14.36
CA GLY A 113 18.98 -8.30 15.08
C GLY A 113 18.84 -7.46 16.36
N LYS A 114 19.79 -6.57 16.66
CA LYS A 114 19.73 -5.65 17.79
C LYS A 114 19.48 -4.23 17.28
N ARG A 115 18.37 -3.63 17.72
CA ARG A 115 18.08 -2.21 17.55
C ARG A 115 19.10 -1.39 18.36
N GLN A 116 20.28 -1.19 17.79
CA GLN A 116 21.26 -0.27 18.33
C GLN A 116 21.14 1.06 17.59
N ILE A 117 20.91 2.13 18.35
CA ILE A 117 21.11 3.49 17.90
C ILE A 117 22.63 3.61 17.72
N PHE A 118 23.13 3.40 16.51
CA PHE A 118 24.50 3.78 16.17
C PHE A 118 24.54 5.32 16.18
N VAL A 119 24.71 5.92 17.36
CA VAL A 119 25.71 6.97 17.46
C VAL A 119 27.00 6.23 17.17
N LYS A 120 27.38 6.21 15.89
CA LYS A 120 28.64 5.64 15.44
C LYS A 120 29.70 6.28 16.32
N ASP A 121 30.40 5.49 17.15
CA ASP A 121 31.70 5.93 17.63
C ASP A 121 32.44 6.46 16.40
N GLU A 122 32.86 7.72 16.51
CA GLU A 122 33.27 8.60 15.43
C GLU A 122 34.39 7.99 14.58
N GLU A 123 34.06 7.22 13.55
CA GLU A 123 34.85 7.31 12.33
C GLU A 123 34.51 8.66 11.71
N ARG A 124 35.42 9.61 11.92
CA ARG A 124 35.39 10.96 11.35
C ARG A 124 35.13 10.82 9.86
N PHE A 125 33.93 11.23 9.44
CA PHE A 125 33.53 11.28 8.04
C PHE A 125 34.65 11.94 7.23
N ASP A 126 35.29 11.17 6.37
CA ASP A 126 36.35 11.65 5.48
C ASP A 126 35.68 12.17 4.21
N PRO A 127 35.61 13.50 4.00
CA PRO A 127 34.90 14.07 2.85
C PRO A 127 35.49 13.60 1.51
N ASP A 128 36.73 13.13 1.52
CA ASP A 128 37.46 12.66 0.34
C ASP A 128 37.02 11.26 -0.12
N GLU A 129 36.21 10.53 0.65
CA GLU A 129 35.60 9.26 0.23
C GLU A 129 34.45 9.49 -0.78
N ILE A 130 33.83 10.68 -0.77
CA ILE A 130 32.75 11.01 -1.70
C ILE A 130 33.35 11.31 -3.06
N GLN A 131 33.09 10.43 -4.03
CA GLN A 131 33.48 10.67 -5.42
C GLN A 131 32.69 11.85 -6.00
N MET A 132 33.31 13.02 -5.98
CA MET A 132 32.79 14.22 -6.63
C MET A 132 33.14 14.16 -8.11
N ARG A 133 32.21 13.63 -8.92
CA ARG A 133 32.32 13.60 -10.38
C ARG A 133 31.25 14.48 -10.99
N THR A 134 31.59 15.21 -12.06
CA THR A 134 30.58 15.97 -12.80
C THR A 134 29.77 15.03 -13.68
N TRP A 135 28.51 15.39 -13.97
CA TRP A 135 27.63 14.57 -14.83
C TRP A 135 28.23 14.31 -16.21
N ALA A 136 28.93 15.31 -16.78
CA ALA A 136 29.57 15.19 -18.09
C ALA A 136 30.72 14.15 -18.09
N GLU A 137 31.51 14.08 -17.01
CA GLU A 137 32.58 13.08 -16.86
C GLU A 137 32.00 11.67 -16.72
N TYR A 138 30.91 11.54 -15.93
CA TYR A 138 30.22 10.26 -15.76
C TYR A 138 29.63 9.75 -17.08
N GLU A 139 28.95 10.60 -17.84
CA GLU A 139 28.42 10.22 -19.16
C GLU A 139 29.53 9.84 -20.15
N GLY A 140 30.64 10.59 -20.14
CA GLY A 140 31.80 10.28 -20.97
C GLY A 140 32.44 8.93 -20.64
N GLU A 141 32.53 8.58 -19.36
CA GLU A 141 33.01 7.25 -18.93
C GLU A 141 32.05 6.13 -19.31
N ILE A 142 30.74 6.33 -19.13
CA ILE A 142 29.72 5.36 -19.54
C ILE A 142 29.77 5.13 -21.05
N PHE A 143 29.92 6.20 -21.84
CA PHE A 143 30.04 6.11 -23.29
C PHE A 143 31.31 5.34 -23.72
N LYS A 144 32.46 5.66 -23.11
CA LYS A 144 33.72 4.94 -23.36
C LYS A 144 33.62 3.46 -22.98
N ARG A 145 33.01 3.15 -21.84
CA ARG A 145 32.80 1.76 -21.39
C ARG A 145 31.90 0.99 -22.36
N GLN A 146 30.84 1.63 -22.87
CA GLN A 146 29.97 1.02 -23.89
C GLN A 146 30.71 0.78 -25.21
N GLN A 147 31.59 1.70 -25.62
CA GLN A 147 32.38 1.54 -26.84
C GLN A 147 33.39 0.40 -26.72
N GLN A 148 34.09 0.29 -25.58
CA GLN A 148 35.00 -0.83 -25.31
C GLN A 148 34.27 -2.18 -25.32
N ILE A 149 33.07 -2.26 -24.74
CA ILE A 149 32.26 -3.48 -24.77
C ILE A 149 31.93 -3.88 -26.22
N LYS A 150 31.48 -2.93 -27.06
CA LYS A 150 31.19 -3.19 -28.48
C LYS A 150 32.43 -3.64 -29.26
N GLU A 151 33.59 -3.04 -29.01
CA GLU A 151 34.85 -3.43 -29.64
C GLU A 151 35.26 -4.85 -29.24
N MET A 152 35.12 -5.22 -27.95
CA MET A 152 35.36 -6.60 -27.51
C MET A 152 34.37 -7.59 -28.12
N GLU A 153 33.09 -7.22 -28.26
CA GLU A 153 32.08 -8.05 -28.93
C GLU A 153 32.43 -8.29 -30.40
N ALA A 154 32.87 -7.26 -31.12
CA ALA A 154 33.31 -7.38 -32.51
C ALA A 154 34.55 -8.26 -32.66
N VAL A 155 35.52 -8.15 -31.74
CA VAL A 155 36.70 -9.02 -31.71
C VAL A 155 36.30 -10.47 -31.42
N ALA A 156 35.39 -10.70 -30.47
CA ALA A 156 34.88 -12.04 -30.17
C ALA A 156 34.15 -12.66 -31.38
N GLN A 157 33.34 -11.88 -32.10
CA GLN A 157 32.68 -12.31 -33.34
C GLN A 157 33.70 -12.65 -34.43
N ALA A 158 34.74 -11.84 -34.61
CA ALA A 158 35.80 -12.11 -35.57
C ALA A 158 36.56 -13.40 -35.22
N ILE A 159 36.89 -13.63 -33.94
CA ILE A 159 37.55 -14.85 -33.47
C ILE A 159 36.66 -16.08 -33.74
N ASP A 160 35.35 -15.98 -33.49
CA ASP A 160 34.39 -17.06 -33.79
C ASP A 160 34.31 -17.33 -35.30
N GLU A 161 34.30 -16.28 -36.13
CA GLU A 161 34.30 -16.40 -37.59
C GLU A 161 35.58 -17.06 -38.12
N PHE A 162 36.76 -16.65 -37.65
CA PHE A 162 38.04 -17.27 -38.00
C PHE A 162 38.14 -18.71 -37.48
N GLY A 163 37.67 -18.97 -36.27
CA GLY A 163 37.57 -20.31 -35.69
C GLY A 163 36.71 -21.23 -36.56
N ASN A 164 35.55 -20.76 -37.00
CA ASN A 164 34.62 -21.51 -37.85
C ASN A 164 35.13 -21.66 -39.30
N ALA A 165 35.88 -20.68 -39.83
CA ALA A 165 36.52 -20.78 -41.15
C ALA A 165 37.65 -21.82 -41.19
N SER A 166 38.39 -22.01 -40.08
CA SER A 166 39.45 -23.02 -39.97
C SER A 166 38.95 -24.47 -39.86
N VAL A 167 37.66 -24.66 -39.52
CA VAL A 167 37.02 -25.98 -39.34
C VAL A 167 36.29 -26.45 -40.61
N ARG A 168 36.29 -25.67 -41.71
CA ARG A 168 35.71 -26.13 -42.98
C ARG A 168 36.54 -27.30 -43.55
N PRO A 169 35.96 -28.50 -43.75
CA PRO A 169 36.68 -29.58 -44.40
C PRO A 169 37.01 -29.16 -45.83
N VAL A 170 38.28 -29.28 -46.21
CA VAL A 170 38.74 -29.10 -47.60
C VAL A 170 38.07 -30.18 -48.45
N SER A 171 36.88 -29.86 -48.98
CA SER A 171 36.22 -30.70 -49.97
C SER A 171 37.01 -30.60 -51.26
N ARG A 172 37.89 -31.59 -51.44
CA ARG A 172 38.42 -32.13 -52.70
C ARG A 172 37.84 -31.44 -53.95
N MET A 173 38.67 -30.66 -54.64
CA MET A 173 38.58 -30.52 -56.10
C MET A 173 38.67 -31.92 -56.70
N ALA A 174 37.57 -32.40 -57.28
CA ALA A 174 37.55 -33.58 -58.13
C ALA A 174 37.22 -33.12 -59.57
N LEU A 175 38.05 -33.63 -60.48
CA LEU A 175 38.00 -33.53 -61.94
C LEU A 175 36.65 -33.94 -62.54
#